data_AF-A0A382NK60-F1
#
_entry.id   AF-A0A382NK60-F1
#
_cell.length_a   1.000
_cell.length_b   1.000
_cell.length_c   1.000
_cell.angle_alpha   90.00
_cell.angle_beta   90.00
_cell.angle_gamma   90.00
#
_symmetry.space_group_name_H-M   'P 1'
#
loop_
_entity.id
_entity.type
_entity.pdbx_description
1 polymer ?
#
loop_
_entity_poly.entity_id
_entity_poly.type
_entity_poly.pdbx_seq_one_letter_code
_entity_poly.pdbx_strand_id
1 'polypeptide(L)'
;GDTISNPEEKLLRSIFGEKATDVRDSSLKMPPGSNGIVVDVRVFNRHGIEKDERSITIERAEIESVQQDKIVEEEILERSIKQRVNQVLNGLNLNKKVKNLDSGEKINLEKIEGLNITEVFKLTVSDEKKNMSILKLKDQYNNAKQDIQDRFEDKVLKIREGDDLLPSVMKMVKVFVAIKRRLRPGDKMSGRHGNKGVVSKIVPVEDMPYRENGKPVDIVLNPLGVPSRMNVGQILETHLGWACTELGDNIKVLINNNQKKIEKNEKISNFLKSIYGKEIFKENIDKLNKTEFKDLCENLQNGVPIATPVFDGAKEQDVTEMLNLADLPKSGQTYLWDGRTGNKFDRPVTVGTIYMLKLHHLVEDKI
;
A
#
# COMPACT_ATOMS: atom_id res chain seq x y z
N GLY A 1 1.55 49.94 -13.81
CA GLY A 1 1.30 51.28 -13.23
C GLY A 1 2.48 51.59 -12.36
N ASP A 2 3.46 52.29 -12.92
CA ASP A 2 4.73 52.57 -12.26
C ASP A 2 4.48 53.46 -11.06
N THR A 3 4.83 52.95 -9.88
CA THR A 3 4.92 53.76 -8.68
C THR A 3 6.07 54.73 -8.89
N ILE A 4 5.77 56.03 -8.90
CA ILE A 4 6.77 57.09 -8.99
C ILE A 4 7.76 56.90 -7.84
N SER A 5 9.02 56.56 -8.15
CA SER A 5 10.05 56.31 -7.14
C SER A 5 10.45 57.60 -6.41
N ASN A 6 10.69 57.49 -5.10
CA ASN A 6 11.10 58.62 -4.26
C ASN A 6 12.50 59.14 -4.66
N PRO A 7 12.82 60.43 -4.39
CA PRO A 7 14.13 61.01 -4.69
C PRO A 7 15.32 60.24 -4.11
N GLU A 8 15.18 59.70 -2.90
CA GLU A 8 16.20 58.88 -2.23
C GLU A 8 16.44 57.56 -2.97
N GLU A 9 15.37 56.92 -3.45
CA GLU A 9 15.45 55.68 -4.23
C GLU A 9 16.12 55.92 -5.59
N LYS A 10 15.84 57.06 -6.23
CA LYS A 10 16.52 57.49 -7.47
C LYS A 10 18.01 57.75 -7.27
N LEU A 11 18.40 58.36 -6.14
CA LEU A 11 19.79 58.57 -5.78
C LEU A 11 20.52 57.24 -5.55
N LEU A 12 19.93 56.34 -4.75
CA LEU A 12 20.48 55.00 -4.52
C LEU A 12 20.66 54.22 -5.83
N ARG A 13 19.64 54.21 -6.70
CA ARG A 13 19.73 53.57 -8.01
C ARG A 13 20.85 54.15 -8.88
N SER A 14 21.05 55.46 -8.83
CA SER A 14 22.11 56.14 -9.58
C SER A 14 23.51 55.82 -9.04
N ILE A 15 23.65 55.68 -7.71
CA ILE A 15 24.91 55.27 -7.05
C ILE A 15 25.24 53.81 -7.36
N PHE A 16 24.27 52.91 -7.25
CA PHE A 16 24.47 51.46 -7.39
C PHE A 16 24.31 50.96 -8.84
N GLY A 17 23.85 51.80 -9.77
CA GLY A 17 23.68 51.46 -11.18
C GLY A 17 22.64 50.36 -11.41
N GLU A 18 21.63 50.24 -10.56
CA GLU A 18 20.59 49.21 -10.69
C GLU A 18 19.66 49.51 -11.88
N LYS A 19 19.76 48.68 -12.93
CA LYS A 19 19.16 48.92 -14.26
C LYS A 19 17.70 48.47 -14.44
N ALA A 20 17.11 47.70 -13.53
CA ALA A 20 15.83 47.03 -13.77
C ALA A 20 14.72 47.47 -12.80
N THR A 21 13.72 48.16 -13.33
CA THR A 21 12.43 48.49 -12.66
C THR A 21 11.24 47.73 -13.24
N ASP A 22 11.35 47.25 -14.47
CA ASP A 22 10.16 47.02 -15.31
C ASP A 22 9.58 45.60 -15.17
N VAL A 23 10.17 44.76 -14.32
CA VAL A 23 9.72 43.38 -14.08
C VAL A 23 9.49 43.18 -12.59
N ARG A 24 8.30 42.67 -12.23
CA ARG A 24 7.99 42.26 -10.85
C ARG A 24 8.10 40.74 -10.74
N ASP A 25 8.72 40.27 -9.65
CA ASP A 25 8.75 38.84 -9.32
C ASP A 25 7.35 38.38 -8.89
N SER A 26 6.71 37.57 -9.73
CA SER A 26 5.43 36.90 -9.46
C SER A 26 5.59 35.37 -9.29
N SER A 27 6.80 34.90 -9.02
CA SER A 27 7.11 33.47 -8.92
C SER A 27 6.33 32.79 -7.81
N LEU A 28 5.82 31.58 -8.09
CA LEU A 28 5.19 30.73 -7.08
C LEU A 28 6.24 30.24 -6.09
N LYS A 29 6.04 30.54 -4.81
CA LYS A 29 6.89 30.10 -3.70
C LYS A 29 6.11 29.13 -2.81
N MET A 30 6.82 28.21 -2.18
CA MET A 30 6.22 27.31 -1.19
C MET A 30 5.61 28.12 -0.04
N PRO A 31 4.42 27.73 0.45
CA PRO A 31 3.85 28.35 1.64
C PRO A 31 4.83 28.27 2.82
N PRO A 32 4.91 29.32 3.66
CA PRO A 32 5.80 29.32 4.81
C PRO A 32 5.46 28.14 5.75
N GLY A 33 6.48 27.55 6.36
CA GLY A 33 6.33 26.42 7.30
C GLY A 33 6.09 25.05 6.65
N SER A 34 5.83 25.00 5.35
CA SER A 34 5.66 23.75 4.60
C SER A 34 6.98 23.28 4.00
N ASN A 35 7.33 22.03 4.23
CA ASN A 35 8.49 21.36 3.63
C ASN A 35 8.05 20.06 2.96
N GLY A 36 8.69 19.66 1.88
CA GLY A 36 8.35 18.41 1.20
C GLY A 36 9.25 18.12 0.02
N ILE A 37 8.96 17.01 -0.65
CA ILE A 37 9.65 16.57 -1.85
C ILE A 37 8.71 16.81 -3.03
N VAL A 38 9.19 17.47 -4.08
CA VAL A 38 8.44 17.58 -5.34
C VAL A 38 8.38 16.19 -5.96
N VAL A 39 7.17 15.67 -6.12
CA VAL A 39 6.93 14.32 -6.66
C VAL A 39 6.59 14.37 -8.14
N ASP A 40 5.84 15.39 -8.55
CA ASP A 40 5.38 15.53 -9.93
C ASP A 40 5.26 17.02 -10.31
N VAL A 41 5.48 17.32 -11.59
CA VAL A 41 5.34 18.66 -12.17
C VAL A 41 4.61 18.52 -13.50
N ARG A 42 3.42 19.11 -13.57
CA ARG A 42 2.61 19.13 -14.79
C ARG A 42 2.56 20.52 -15.37
N VAL A 43 2.75 20.60 -16.69
CA VAL A 43 2.79 21.84 -17.42
C VAL A 43 1.68 21.82 -18.47
N PHE A 44 0.74 22.74 -18.33
CA PHE A 44 -0.37 22.92 -19.26
C PHE A 44 -0.08 24.15 -20.12
N ASN A 45 -0.11 24.00 -21.44
CA ASN A 45 0.13 25.09 -22.38
C ASN A 45 -1.13 25.31 -23.21
N ARG A 46 -1.53 26.58 -23.39
CA ARG A 46 -2.65 26.91 -24.24
C ARG A 46 -2.34 26.64 -25.71
N HIS A 47 -3.35 26.23 -26.46
CA HIS A 47 -3.27 26.02 -27.91
C HIS A 47 -2.67 27.24 -28.65
N GLY A 48 -1.71 26.99 -29.53
CA GLY A 48 -1.11 27.99 -30.42
C GLY A 48 0.05 28.79 -29.84
N ILE A 49 0.47 28.52 -28.59
CA ILE A 49 1.67 29.11 -28.00
C ILE A 49 2.86 28.16 -28.19
N GLU A 50 4.04 28.72 -28.49
CA GLU A 50 5.27 27.94 -28.54
C GLU A 50 5.60 27.31 -27.19
N LYS A 51 5.92 26.02 -27.20
CA LYS A 51 6.26 25.25 -25.99
C LYS A 51 7.71 25.53 -25.61
N ASP A 52 7.94 25.88 -24.34
CA ASP A 52 9.30 26.00 -23.81
C ASP A 52 10.07 24.67 -23.86
N GLU A 53 11.40 24.72 -23.82
CA GLU A 53 12.27 23.53 -23.80
C GLU A 53 11.85 22.54 -22.71
N ARG A 54 11.55 23.02 -21.50
CA ARG A 54 11.11 22.17 -20.39
C ARG A 54 9.77 21.49 -20.70
N SER A 55 8.82 22.19 -21.30
CA SER A 55 7.53 21.62 -21.71
C SER A 55 7.73 20.52 -22.73
N ILE A 56 8.60 20.73 -23.73
CA ILE A 56 8.94 19.74 -24.76
C ILE A 56 9.59 18.50 -24.12
N THR A 57 10.49 18.68 -23.14
CA THR A 57 11.11 17.53 -22.46
C THR A 57 10.10 16.70 -21.66
N ILE A 58 9.13 17.34 -20.99
CA ILE A 58 8.08 16.66 -20.24
C ILE A 58 7.16 15.90 -21.20
N GLU A 59 6.73 16.55 -22.28
CA GLU A 59 5.88 15.94 -23.30
C GLU A 59 6.55 14.71 -23.94
N ARG A 60 7.84 14.81 -24.27
CA ARG A 60 8.61 13.69 -24.81
C ARG A 60 8.69 12.52 -23.81
N ALA A 61 8.94 12.82 -22.54
CA ALA A 61 8.99 11.80 -21.50
C ALA A 61 7.62 11.12 -21.28
N GLU A 62 6.53 11.88 -21.36
CA GLU A 62 5.16 11.33 -21.28
C GLU A 62 4.85 10.43 -22.50
N ILE A 63 5.20 10.87 -23.72
CA ILE A 63 5.03 10.05 -24.93
C ILE A 63 5.87 8.77 -24.84
N GLU A 64 7.10 8.85 -24.36
CA GLU A 64 7.98 7.69 -24.16
C GLU A 64 7.38 6.71 -23.15
N SER A 65 6.84 7.19 -22.03
CA SER A 65 6.13 6.34 -21.06
C SER A 65 4.92 5.64 -21.70
N VAL A 66 4.11 6.36 -22.46
CA VAL A 66 2.94 5.78 -23.16
C VAL A 66 3.37 4.76 -24.21
N GLN A 67 4.52 4.97 -24.86
CA GLN A 67 5.10 4.03 -25.81
C GLN A 67 5.59 2.75 -25.12
N GLN A 68 6.24 2.88 -23.95
CA GLN A 68 6.64 1.71 -23.15
C GLN A 68 5.43 0.90 -22.70
N ASP A 69 4.37 1.54 -22.22
CA ASP A 69 3.12 0.88 -21.84
C ASP A 69 2.52 0.08 -23.01
N LYS A 70 2.50 0.68 -24.21
CA LYS A 70 2.03 0.02 -25.43
C LYS A 70 2.85 -1.23 -25.74
N ILE A 71 4.18 -1.14 -25.69
CA ILE A 71 5.07 -2.29 -25.98
C ILE A 71 4.80 -3.42 -24.98
N VAL A 72 4.68 -3.10 -23.69
CA VAL A 72 4.36 -4.10 -22.65
C VAL A 72 2.99 -4.73 -22.88
N GLU A 73 1.98 -3.94 -23.26
CA GLU A 73 0.64 -4.44 -23.58
C GLU A 73 0.66 -5.38 -24.80
N GLU A 74 1.40 -5.03 -25.86
CA GLU A 74 1.60 -5.88 -27.04
C GLU A 74 2.35 -7.19 -26.68
N GLU A 75 3.41 -7.12 -25.87
CA GLU A 75 4.15 -8.31 -25.42
C GLU A 75 3.28 -9.27 -24.59
N ILE A 76 2.47 -8.73 -23.67
CA ILE A 76 1.54 -9.53 -22.86
C ILE A 76 0.49 -10.18 -23.76
N LEU A 77 -0.04 -9.43 -24.74
CA LEU A 77 -1.00 -9.95 -25.72
C LEU A 77 -0.38 -11.08 -26.54
N GLU A 78 0.82 -10.90 -27.08
CA GLU A 78 1.54 -11.93 -27.85
C GLU A 78 1.77 -13.19 -27.01
N ARG A 79 2.23 -13.04 -25.76
CA ARG A 79 2.46 -14.16 -24.85
C ARG A 79 1.17 -14.92 -24.54
N SER A 80 0.08 -14.20 -24.27
CA SER A 80 -1.24 -14.79 -24.00
C SER A 80 -1.76 -15.59 -25.20
N ILE A 81 -1.62 -15.05 -26.42
CA ILE A 81 -2.02 -15.74 -27.64
C ILE A 81 -1.15 -16.98 -27.88
N LYS A 82 0.18 -16.89 -27.74
CA LYS A 82 1.08 -18.05 -27.84
C LYS A 82 0.69 -19.17 -26.87
N GLN A 83 0.36 -18.84 -25.62
CA GLN A 83 -0.10 -19.80 -24.62
C GLN A 83 -1.43 -20.47 -25.01
N ARG A 84 -2.41 -19.69 -25.49
CA ARG A 84 -3.70 -20.21 -25.97
C ARG A 84 -3.53 -21.11 -27.20
N VAL A 85 -2.69 -20.69 -28.15
CA VAL A 85 -2.37 -21.50 -29.33
C VAL A 85 -1.71 -22.81 -28.92
N ASN A 86 -0.79 -22.78 -27.96
CA ASN A 86 -0.19 -24.00 -27.43
C ASN A 86 -1.23 -24.94 -26.79
N GLN A 87 -2.20 -24.43 -26.02
CA GLN A 87 -3.28 -25.26 -25.48
C GLN A 87 -4.10 -25.95 -26.57
N VAL A 88 -4.35 -25.26 -27.69
CA VAL A 88 -5.08 -25.83 -28.85
C VAL A 88 -4.25 -26.86 -29.61
N LEU A 89 -2.95 -26.61 -29.75
CA LEU A 89 -2.01 -27.38 -30.58
C LEU A 89 -1.28 -28.51 -29.87
N ASN A 90 -1.39 -28.63 -28.54
CA ASN A 90 -0.63 -29.60 -27.75
C ASN A 90 -0.83 -31.05 -28.26
N GLY A 91 0.28 -31.72 -28.60
CA GLY A 91 0.32 -33.11 -29.01
C GLY A 91 -0.05 -33.42 -30.47
N LEU A 92 -0.24 -32.40 -31.32
CA LEU A 92 -0.61 -32.58 -32.72
C LEU A 92 0.58 -32.45 -33.67
N ASN A 93 0.45 -33.11 -34.82
CA ASN A 93 1.43 -33.07 -35.91
C ASN A 93 1.10 -31.92 -36.88
N LEU A 94 2.14 -31.25 -37.37
CA LEU A 94 2.02 -30.17 -38.34
C LEU A 94 1.88 -30.69 -39.78
N ASN A 95 0.96 -30.11 -40.54
CA ASN A 95 0.78 -30.44 -41.97
C ASN A 95 1.77 -29.72 -42.89
N LYS A 96 2.27 -28.54 -42.49
CA LYS A 96 3.16 -27.70 -43.31
C LYS A 96 4.44 -27.38 -42.55
N LYS A 97 5.55 -27.36 -43.28
CA LYS A 97 6.85 -26.89 -42.79
C LYS A 97 6.77 -25.39 -42.52
N VAL A 98 7.11 -24.97 -41.30
CA VAL A 98 7.25 -23.56 -40.93
C VAL A 98 8.67 -23.38 -40.40
N LYS A 99 9.56 -22.82 -41.24
CA LYS A 99 11.00 -22.65 -41.01
C LYS A 99 11.68 -23.84 -40.32
N ASN A 100 11.76 -23.79 -38.99
CA ASN A 100 12.50 -24.71 -38.11
C ASN A 100 11.65 -25.90 -37.60
N LEU A 101 10.39 -26.00 -38.04
CA LEU A 101 9.50 -27.13 -37.75
C LEU A 101 9.25 -27.91 -39.03
N ASP A 102 9.70 -29.16 -39.06
CA ASP A 102 9.45 -30.08 -40.17
C ASP A 102 8.00 -30.60 -40.15
N SER A 103 7.50 -30.99 -41.32
CA SER A 103 6.18 -31.61 -41.46
C SER A 103 6.10 -32.89 -40.62
N GLY A 104 5.11 -32.99 -39.74
CA GLY A 104 4.90 -34.16 -38.88
C GLY A 104 5.52 -34.07 -37.47
N GLU A 105 6.23 -32.99 -37.14
CA GLU A 105 6.86 -32.85 -35.83
C GLU A 105 5.84 -32.47 -34.73
N LYS A 106 6.03 -33.02 -33.52
CA LYS A 106 5.19 -32.70 -32.35
C LYS A 106 5.48 -31.28 -31.87
N ILE A 107 4.40 -30.55 -31.62
CA ILE A 107 4.44 -29.17 -31.15
C ILE A 107 4.67 -29.17 -29.63
N ASN A 108 5.76 -28.53 -29.18
CA ASN A 108 6.09 -28.29 -27.78
C ASN A 108 6.04 -26.78 -27.47
N LEU A 109 5.80 -26.44 -26.21
CA LEU A 109 5.76 -25.06 -25.67
C LEU A 109 6.98 -24.22 -26.08
N GLU A 110 8.18 -24.76 -25.89
CA GLU A 110 9.46 -24.07 -26.17
C GLU A 110 9.59 -23.66 -27.64
N LYS A 111 9.04 -24.46 -28.55
CA LYS A 111 9.09 -24.18 -29.99
C LYS A 111 8.09 -23.10 -30.40
N ILE A 112 6.95 -23.00 -29.72
CA ILE A 112 5.96 -21.92 -29.97
C ILE A 112 6.49 -20.59 -29.42
N GLU A 113 7.16 -20.60 -28.26
CA GLU A 113 7.70 -19.38 -27.66
C GLU A 113 8.77 -18.73 -28.54
N GLY A 114 9.64 -19.53 -29.17
CA GLY A 114 10.70 -19.07 -30.08
C GLY A 114 10.25 -18.60 -31.47
N LEU A 115 8.96 -18.73 -31.82
CA LEU A 115 8.43 -18.28 -33.12
C LEU A 115 7.83 -16.88 -33.03
N ASN A 116 7.88 -16.14 -34.13
CA ASN A 116 7.15 -14.88 -34.23
C ASN A 116 5.64 -15.13 -34.32
N ILE A 117 4.82 -14.21 -33.83
CA ILE A 117 3.35 -14.35 -33.80
C ILE A 117 2.75 -14.58 -35.20
N THR A 118 3.34 -13.95 -36.23
CA THR A 118 2.98 -14.13 -37.64
C THR A 118 3.30 -15.53 -38.17
N GLU A 119 4.28 -16.20 -37.60
CA GLU A 119 4.65 -17.59 -37.92
C GLU A 119 3.74 -18.58 -37.18
N VAL A 120 3.38 -18.27 -35.93
CA VAL A 120 2.42 -19.06 -35.13
C VAL A 120 1.06 -19.17 -35.83
N PHE A 121 0.57 -18.09 -36.43
CA PHE A 121 -0.69 -18.12 -37.18
C PHE A 121 -0.62 -18.86 -38.53
N LYS A 122 0.58 -19.20 -39.03
CA LYS A 122 0.75 -19.99 -40.26
C LYS A 122 0.72 -21.50 -39.99
N LEU A 123 0.70 -21.92 -38.72
CA LEU A 123 0.64 -23.32 -38.34
C LEU A 123 -0.74 -23.90 -38.72
N THR A 124 -0.73 -25.00 -39.47
CA THR A 124 -1.94 -25.73 -39.89
C THR A 124 -1.87 -27.17 -39.41
N VAL A 125 -2.96 -27.65 -38.84
CA VAL A 125 -3.13 -29.03 -38.34
C VAL A 125 -4.13 -29.79 -39.20
N SER A 126 -4.14 -31.13 -39.11
CA SER A 126 -5.12 -32.01 -39.75
C SER A 126 -6.57 -31.79 -39.30
N ASP A 127 -6.81 -31.31 -38.07
CA ASP A 127 -8.16 -31.08 -37.53
C ASP A 127 -8.70 -29.70 -37.94
N GLU A 128 -9.76 -29.69 -38.77
CA GLU A 128 -10.43 -28.47 -39.24
C GLU A 128 -11.01 -27.62 -38.10
N LYS A 129 -11.51 -28.24 -37.01
CA LYS A 129 -12.08 -27.49 -35.87
C LYS A 129 -11.02 -26.67 -35.16
N LYS A 130 -9.80 -27.20 -35.04
CA LYS A 130 -8.67 -26.51 -34.41
C LYS A 130 -8.11 -25.41 -35.31
N ASN A 131 -8.08 -25.63 -36.62
CA ASN A 131 -7.73 -24.57 -37.58
C ASN A 131 -8.73 -23.40 -37.50
N MET A 132 -10.03 -23.67 -37.36
CA MET A 132 -11.04 -22.63 -37.13
C MET A 132 -10.82 -21.87 -35.81
N SER A 133 -10.40 -22.55 -34.73
CA SER A 133 -10.03 -21.89 -33.47
C SER A 133 -8.80 -21.00 -33.61
N ILE A 134 -7.80 -21.40 -34.39
CA ILE A 134 -6.59 -20.58 -34.66
C ILE A 134 -6.95 -19.33 -35.47
N LEU A 135 -7.83 -19.47 -36.46
CA LEU A 135 -8.34 -18.32 -37.23
C LEU A 135 -9.07 -17.32 -36.32
N LYS A 136 -9.95 -17.81 -35.42
CA LYS A 136 -10.60 -16.95 -34.42
C LYS A 136 -9.61 -16.24 -33.50
N LEU A 137 -8.56 -16.93 -33.05
CA LEU A 137 -7.50 -16.33 -32.23
C LEU A 137 -6.70 -15.27 -32.99
N LYS A 138 -6.47 -15.47 -34.29
CA LYS A 138 -5.83 -14.49 -35.17
C LYS A 138 -6.68 -13.23 -35.31
N ASP A 139 -7.99 -13.38 -35.53
CA ASP A 139 -8.91 -12.25 -35.63
C ASP A 139 -9.00 -11.48 -34.31
N GLN A 140 -9.06 -12.18 -33.17
CA GLN A 140 -9.01 -11.58 -31.84
C GLN A 140 -7.71 -10.80 -31.60
N TYR A 141 -6.56 -11.36 -31.99
CA TYR A 141 -5.26 -10.70 -31.88
C TYR A 141 -5.20 -9.42 -32.72
N ASN A 142 -5.66 -9.49 -33.98
CA ASN A 142 -5.66 -8.31 -34.86
C ASN A 142 -6.56 -7.20 -34.34
N ASN A 143 -7.76 -7.53 -33.87
CA ASN A 143 -8.68 -6.56 -33.29
C ASN A 143 -8.11 -5.92 -32.02
N ALA A 144 -7.54 -6.73 -31.12
CA ALA A 144 -6.92 -6.23 -29.90
C ALA A 144 -5.69 -5.35 -30.20
N LYS A 145 -4.86 -5.74 -31.18
CA LYS A 145 -3.70 -4.95 -31.61
C LYS A 145 -4.12 -3.61 -32.21
N GLN A 146 -5.17 -3.59 -33.02
CA GLN A 146 -5.71 -2.36 -33.57
C GLN A 146 -6.24 -1.44 -32.44
N ASP A 147 -7.00 -1.98 -31.49
CA ASP A 147 -7.49 -1.22 -30.33
C ASP A 147 -6.34 -0.63 -29.49
N ILE A 148 -5.26 -1.38 -29.27
CA ILE A 148 -4.05 -0.87 -28.59
C ILE A 148 -3.42 0.28 -29.38
N GLN A 149 -3.33 0.15 -30.71
CA GLN A 149 -2.80 1.20 -31.58
C GLN A 149 -3.66 2.47 -31.52
N ASP A 150 -4.98 2.32 -31.64
CA ASP A 150 -5.93 3.45 -31.63
C ASP A 150 -5.87 4.17 -30.27
N ARG A 151 -5.87 3.42 -29.16
CA ARG A 151 -5.71 3.99 -27.81
C ARG A 151 -4.37 4.70 -27.61
N PHE A 152 -3.29 4.20 -28.22
CA PHE A 152 -1.99 4.84 -28.18
C PHE A 152 -1.99 6.16 -28.97
N GLU A 153 -2.51 6.14 -30.20
CA GLU A 153 -2.63 7.34 -31.05
C GLU A 153 -3.48 8.42 -30.38
N ASP A 154 -4.63 8.04 -29.82
CA ASP A 154 -5.50 8.93 -29.06
C ASP A 154 -4.79 9.58 -27.86
N LYS A 155 -3.98 8.81 -27.11
CA LYS A 155 -3.20 9.35 -25.99
C LYS A 155 -2.12 10.32 -26.46
N VAL A 156 -1.39 9.97 -27.53
CA VAL A 156 -0.34 10.83 -28.10
C VAL A 156 -0.94 12.12 -28.66
N LEU A 157 -2.10 12.04 -29.32
CA LEU A 157 -2.84 13.22 -29.81
C LEU A 157 -3.23 14.13 -28.64
N LYS A 158 -3.82 13.59 -27.58
CA LYS A 158 -4.21 14.38 -26.38
C LYS A 158 -3.01 15.08 -25.73
N ILE A 159 -1.86 14.42 -25.67
CA ILE A 159 -0.62 15.01 -25.13
C ILE A 159 -0.13 16.17 -26.01
N ARG A 160 -0.27 16.05 -27.34
CA ARG A 160 0.21 17.05 -28.31
C ARG A 160 -0.71 18.24 -28.45
N GLU A 161 -2.04 18.00 -28.51
CA GLU A 161 -3.05 18.99 -28.84
C GLU A 161 -2.97 20.20 -27.90
N GLY A 162 -2.59 20.02 -26.64
CA GLY A 162 -2.49 21.09 -25.64
C GLY A 162 -3.79 21.21 -24.85
N ASP A 163 -3.84 22.18 -23.94
CA ASP A 163 -4.93 22.28 -22.96
C ASP A 163 -5.78 23.53 -23.17
N ASP A 164 -7.09 23.39 -22.90
CA ASP A 164 -7.99 24.52 -22.82
C ASP A 164 -7.87 25.20 -21.46
N LEU A 165 -7.23 26.37 -21.44
CA LEU A 165 -6.99 27.17 -20.25
C LEU A 165 -7.96 28.35 -20.17
N LEU A 166 -8.23 28.81 -18.94
CA LEU A 166 -9.07 30.00 -18.70
C LEU A 166 -8.61 31.20 -19.53
N PRO A 167 -9.53 32.10 -19.94
CA PRO A 167 -9.17 33.32 -20.66
C PRO A 167 -8.05 34.08 -19.93
N SER A 168 -7.07 34.57 -20.70
CA SER A 168 -5.85 35.25 -20.22
C SER A 168 -4.74 34.37 -19.63
N VAL A 169 -4.97 33.08 -19.39
CA VAL A 169 -3.91 32.17 -18.92
C VAL A 169 -3.19 31.56 -20.12
N MET A 170 -1.92 31.91 -20.30
CA MET A 170 -1.08 31.38 -21.38
C MET A 170 -0.54 29.98 -21.04
N LYS A 171 -0.14 29.79 -19.78
CA LYS A 171 0.49 28.57 -19.27
C LYS A 171 0.12 28.37 -17.81
N MET A 172 -0.09 27.13 -17.41
CA MET A 172 -0.29 26.76 -16.01
C MET A 172 0.71 25.67 -15.61
N VAL A 173 1.36 25.84 -14.46
CA VAL A 173 2.27 24.83 -13.90
C VAL A 173 1.70 24.35 -12.57
N LYS A 174 1.45 23.05 -12.45
CA LYS A 174 1.03 22.40 -11.20
C LYS A 174 2.20 21.61 -10.65
N VAL A 175 2.61 21.93 -9.43
CA VAL A 175 3.69 21.25 -8.71
C VAL A 175 3.08 20.45 -7.57
N PHE A 176 3.28 19.13 -7.58
CA PHE A 176 2.79 18.23 -6.52
C PHE A 176 3.91 17.99 -5.51
N VAL A 177 3.65 18.34 -4.25
CA VAL A 177 4.62 18.21 -3.16
C VAL A 177 4.11 17.18 -2.16
N ALA A 178 4.88 16.12 -1.94
CA ALA A 178 4.59 15.14 -0.90
C ALA A 178 5.25 15.54 0.42
N ILE A 179 4.46 15.50 1.49
CA ILE A 179 4.88 15.86 2.84
C ILE A 179 4.74 14.64 3.75
N LYS A 180 5.84 14.21 4.38
CA LYS A 180 5.81 13.17 5.42
C LYS A 180 5.61 13.81 6.79
N ARG A 181 4.37 13.82 7.28
CA ARG A 181 4.03 14.38 8.60
C ARG A 181 4.16 13.33 9.71
N ARG A 182 5.05 13.54 10.67
CA ARG A 182 5.21 12.67 11.85
C ARG A 182 4.20 13.03 12.94
N LEU A 183 3.98 12.12 13.90
CA LEU A 183 3.18 12.42 15.09
C LEU A 183 3.90 13.47 15.95
N ARG A 184 3.18 14.51 16.38
CA ARG A 184 3.72 15.57 17.24
C ARG A 184 2.79 15.86 18.41
N PRO A 185 3.30 16.43 19.53
CA PRO A 185 2.45 17.01 20.55
C PRO A 185 1.48 18.02 19.93
N GLY A 186 0.20 17.94 20.32
CA GLY A 186 -0.89 18.70 19.72
C GLY A 186 -1.69 17.94 18.66
N ASP A 187 -1.17 16.85 18.09
CA ASP A 187 -1.93 16.01 17.16
C ASP A 187 -3.07 15.29 17.88
N LYS A 188 -4.20 15.13 17.18
CA LYS A 188 -5.39 14.47 17.73
C LYS A 188 -5.42 12.98 17.39
N MET A 189 -5.58 12.17 18.42
CA MET A 189 -5.72 10.71 18.33
C MET A 189 -7.11 10.29 18.84
N SER A 190 -7.60 9.15 18.39
CA SER A 190 -8.87 8.57 18.86
C SER A 190 -8.81 7.06 18.82
N GLY A 191 -9.37 6.40 19.85
CA GLY A 191 -9.78 5.01 19.69
C GLY A 191 -11.14 4.90 18.99
N ARG A 192 -11.57 3.66 18.73
CA ARG A 192 -12.86 3.36 18.08
C ARG A 192 -14.07 3.62 18.97
N HIS A 193 -13.87 3.65 20.29
CA HIS A 193 -14.90 3.87 21.29
C HIS A 193 -15.14 5.35 21.63
N GLY A 194 -14.80 6.28 20.73
CA GLY A 194 -15.01 7.73 20.94
C GLY A 194 -14.09 8.37 21.99
N ASN A 195 -13.08 7.64 22.49
CA ASN A 195 -12.02 8.14 23.36
C ASN A 195 -11.02 8.99 22.57
N LYS A 196 -11.36 10.27 22.39
CA LYS A 196 -10.50 11.26 21.73
C LYS A 196 -9.53 11.88 22.73
N GLY A 197 -8.28 12.05 22.29
CA GLY A 197 -7.22 12.70 23.05
C GLY A 197 -6.31 13.53 22.14
N VAL A 198 -5.58 14.45 22.76
CA VAL A 198 -4.50 15.20 22.10
C VAL A 198 -3.19 14.67 22.67
N VAL A 199 -2.20 14.42 21.82
CA VAL A 199 -0.86 14.00 22.27
C VAL A 199 -0.26 15.15 23.07
N SER A 200 -0.02 14.94 24.37
CA SER A 200 0.53 15.97 25.25
C SER A 200 2.05 15.99 25.23
N LYS A 201 2.68 14.81 25.30
CA LYS A 201 4.13 14.65 25.34
C LYS A 201 4.53 13.34 24.68
N ILE A 202 5.65 13.35 23.96
CA ILE A 202 6.34 12.16 23.49
C ILE A 202 7.55 11.99 24.40
N VAL A 203 7.66 10.83 25.05
CA VAL A 203 8.75 10.52 26.00
C VAL A 203 9.67 9.45 25.41
N PRO A 204 10.95 9.40 25.84
CA PRO A 204 11.84 8.28 25.53
C PRO A 204 11.29 6.94 26.05
N VAL A 205 11.78 5.84 25.50
CA VAL A 205 11.27 4.49 25.81
C VAL A 205 11.64 4.07 27.23
N GLU A 206 12.82 4.48 27.71
CA GLU A 206 13.32 4.25 29.06
C GLU A 206 12.49 4.93 30.16
N ASP A 207 11.78 6.01 29.81
CA ASP A 207 10.90 6.74 30.74
C ASP A 207 9.52 6.08 30.88
N MET A 208 9.17 5.16 29.98
CA MET A 208 7.85 4.55 29.96
C MET A 208 7.71 3.47 31.04
N PRO A 209 6.50 3.33 31.63
CA PRO A 209 6.19 2.18 32.46
C PRO A 209 6.45 0.86 31.72
N TYR A 210 7.04 -0.11 32.40
CA TYR A 210 7.34 -1.41 31.82
C TYR A 210 6.77 -2.56 32.65
N ARG A 211 6.54 -3.68 32.00
CA ARG A 211 6.05 -4.93 32.60
C ARG A 211 7.20 -5.75 33.18
N GLU A 212 6.89 -6.81 33.93
CA GLU A 212 7.90 -7.69 34.53
C GLU A 212 8.87 -8.30 33.51
N ASN A 213 8.39 -8.54 32.28
CA ASN A 213 9.20 -9.02 31.16
C ASN A 213 10.09 -7.94 30.51
N GLY A 214 10.13 -6.72 31.06
CA GLY A 214 10.88 -5.59 30.54
C GLY A 214 10.25 -4.88 29.34
N LYS A 215 9.09 -5.34 28.84
CA LYS A 215 8.42 -4.67 27.71
C LYS A 215 7.80 -3.33 28.17
N PRO A 216 8.19 -2.19 27.58
CA PRO A 216 7.58 -0.89 27.87
C PRO A 216 6.18 -0.78 27.26
N VAL A 217 5.37 0.15 27.78
CA VAL A 217 4.09 0.52 27.17
C VAL A 217 4.28 1.62 26.12
N ASP A 218 3.50 1.59 25.04
CA ASP A 218 3.59 2.58 23.96
C ASP A 218 2.78 3.85 24.24
N ILE A 219 1.61 3.71 24.88
CA ILE A 219 0.66 4.80 25.14
C ILE A 219 0.10 4.66 26.55
N VAL A 220 0.09 5.76 27.30
CA VAL A 220 -0.56 5.86 28.61
C VAL A 220 -1.86 6.66 28.47
N LEU A 221 -2.98 6.04 28.83
CA LEU A 221 -4.30 6.66 28.79
C LEU A 221 -4.81 6.96 30.21
N ASN A 222 -5.54 8.06 30.37
CA ASN A 222 -6.13 8.43 31.65
C ASN A 222 -7.38 7.57 31.94
N PRO A 223 -7.42 6.79 33.04
CA PRO A 223 -8.56 5.94 33.36
C PRO A 223 -9.84 6.72 33.70
N LEU A 224 -9.72 7.98 34.17
CA LEU A 224 -10.88 8.80 34.57
C LEU A 224 -11.85 9.09 33.42
N GLY A 225 -11.37 9.02 32.17
CA GLY A 225 -12.19 9.23 30.99
C GLY A 225 -13.18 8.10 30.71
N VAL A 226 -12.98 6.91 31.29
CA VAL A 226 -13.82 5.73 31.01
C VAL A 226 -15.14 5.76 31.79
N PRO A 227 -15.15 5.93 33.14
CA PRO A 227 -16.40 5.91 33.90
C PRO A 227 -17.33 7.06 33.50
N SER A 228 -16.79 8.27 33.28
CA SER A 228 -17.59 9.45 32.95
C SER A 228 -18.29 9.34 31.59
N ARG A 229 -17.69 8.63 30.61
CA ARG A 229 -18.26 8.47 29.26
C ARG A 229 -19.05 7.18 29.09
N MET A 230 -18.95 6.25 30.05
CA MET A 230 -19.55 4.91 30.00
C MET A 230 -19.09 4.06 28.80
N ASN A 231 -17.89 4.32 28.27
CA ASN A 231 -17.35 3.62 27.10
C ASN A 231 -16.56 2.37 27.53
N VAL A 232 -17.22 1.41 28.18
CA VAL A 232 -16.60 0.20 28.76
C VAL A 232 -15.98 -0.71 27.68
N GLY A 233 -16.50 -0.66 26.45
CA GLY A 233 -15.98 -1.45 25.33
C GLY A 233 -14.48 -1.27 25.09
N GLN A 234 -13.91 -0.10 25.39
CA GLN A 234 -12.45 0.12 25.24
C GLN A 234 -11.61 -0.73 26.21
N ILE A 235 -12.16 -1.05 27.39
CA ILE A 235 -11.49 -1.93 28.37
C ILE A 235 -11.53 -3.37 27.86
N LEU A 236 -12.70 -3.82 27.39
CA LEU A 236 -12.86 -5.15 26.81
C LEU A 236 -11.96 -5.34 25.57
N GLU A 237 -11.87 -4.33 24.71
CA GLU A 237 -10.93 -4.30 23.57
C GLU A 237 -9.48 -4.43 24.07
N THR A 238 -9.10 -3.67 25.09
CA THR A 238 -7.74 -3.69 25.65
C THR A 238 -7.37 -5.07 26.19
N HIS A 239 -8.27 -5.70 26.95
CA HIS A 239 -8.07 -7.04 27.51
C HIS A 239 -7.96 -8.11 26.41
N LEU A 240 -8.91 -8.13 25.48
CA LEU A 240 -8.93 -9.09 24.39
C LEU A 240 -7.72 -8.90 23.47
N GLY A 241 -7.38 -7.65 23.14
CA GLY A 241 -6.21 -7.33 22.33
C GLY A 241 -4.90 -7.74 23.01
N TRP A 242 -4.82 -7.68 24.34
CA TRP A 242 -3.66 -8.19 25.07
C TRP A 242 -3.51 -9.70 24.87
N ALA A 243 -4.60 -10.45 25.08
CA ALA A 243 -4.60 -11.90 24.85
C ALA A 243 -4.19 -12.24 23.40
N CYS A 244 -4.75 -11.54 22.40
CA CYS A 244 -4.38 -11.72 20.99
C CYS A 244 -2.87 -11.55 20.74
N THR A 245 -2.28 -10.53 21.34
CA THR A 245 -0.87 -10.18 21.14
C THR A 245 0.04 -11.24 21.76
N GLU A 246 -0.24 -11.65 23.00
CA GLU A 246 0.57 -12.68 23.67
C GLU A 246 0.38 -14.07 23.03
N LEU A 247 -0.80 -14.40 22.53
CA LEU A 247 -1.00 -15.63 21.74
C LEU A 247 -0.14 -15.65 20.48
N GLY A 248 0.03 -14.50 19.80
CA GLY A 248 0.93 -14.35 18.66
C GLY A 248 2.40 -14.52 19.05
N ASP A 249 2.82 -13.91 20.17
CA ASP A 249 4.17 -14.09 20.72
C ASP A 249 4.44 -15.56 21.11
N ASN A 250 3.45 -16.27 21.66
CA ASN A 250 3.56 -17.70 21.96
C ASN A 250 3.76 -18.53 20.68
N ILE A 251 3.05 -18.22 19.59
CA ILE A 251 3.29 -18.85 18.27
C ILE A 251 4.72 -18.60 17.81
N LYS A 252 5.20 -17.36 17.94
CA LYS A 252 6.57 -16.97 17.57
C LYS A 252 7.61 -17.75 18.37
N VAL A 253 7.41 -17.92 19.68
CA VAL A 253 8.29 -18.76 20.53
C VAL A 253 8.27 -20.22 20.08
N LEU A 254 7.09 -20.79 19.78
CA LEU A 254 6.97 -22.17 19.30
C LEU A 254 7.68 -22.39 17.96
N ILE A 255 7.58 -21.44 17.03
CA ILE A 255 8.26 -21.49 15.73
C ILE A 255 9.78 -21.38 15.90
N ASN A 256 10.25 -20.48 16.76
CA ASN A 256 11.68 -20.33 17.05
C ASN A 256 12.27 -21.59 17.68
N ASN A 257 11.55 -22.22 18.62
CA ASN A 257 11.94 -23.48 19.24
C ASN A 257 12.02 -24.64 18.21
N ASN A 258 11.28 -24.55 17.11
CA ASN A 258 11.33 -25.51 16.01
C ASN A 258 12.40 -25.18 14.96
N GLN A 259 13.49 -24.52 15.34
CA GLN A 259 14.57 -24.10 14.44
C GLN A 259 14.09 -23.26 13.23
N LYS A 260 13.02 -22.49 13.40
CA LYS A 260 12.36 -21.71 12.32
C LYS A 260 11.81 -22.55 11.16
N LYS A 261 11.71 -23.87 11.33
CA LYS A 261 10.96 -24.72 10.39
C LYS A 261 9.48 -24.59 10.73
N ILE A 262 8.71 -23.99 9.84
CA ILE A 262 7.27 -23.87 9.98
C ILE A 262 6.65 -25.10 9.33
N GLU A 263 6.75 -26.22 10.02
CA GLU A 263 6.09 -27.48 9.64
C GLU A 263 4.92 -27.73 10.58
N LYS A 264 3.95 -28.54 10.15
CA LYS A 264 2.81 -28.99 10.98
C LYS A 264 3.33 -29.89 12.11
N ASN A 265 3.90 -29.27 13.13
CA ASN A 265 4.29 -29.93 14.35
C ASN A 265 3.06 -30.11 15.25
N GLU A 266 2.99 -31.23 15.95
CA GLU A 266 1.91 -31.51 16.90
C GLU A 266 1.71 -30.38 17.92
N LYS A 267 2.80 -29.74 18.38
CA LYS A 267 2.75 -28.62 19.33
C LYS A 267 2.03 -27.39 18.75
N ILE A 268 2.36 -26.99 17.52
CA ILE A 268 1.75 -25.83 16.86
C ILE A 268 0.29 -26.14 16.51
N SER A 269 0.02 -27.33 16.00
CA SER A 269 -1.35 -27.77 15.71
C SER A 269 -2.22 -27.81 16.97
N ASN A 270 -1.71 -28.34 18.08
CA ASN A 270 -2.44 -28.38 19.35
C ASN A 270 -2.70 -26.98 19.89
N PHE A 271 -1.74 -26.06 19.77
CA PHE A 271 -1.90 -24.66 20.18
C PHE A 271 -2.93 -23.91 19.33
N LEU A 272 -2.88 -24.05 18.01
CA LEU A 272 -3.89 -23.48 17.12
C LEU A 272 -5.28 -24.09 17.37
N LYS A 273 -5.34 -25.38 17.71
CA LYS A 273 -6.59 -26.06 18.07
C LYS A 273 -7.17 -25.57 19.40
N SER A 274 -6.33 -25.16 20.36
CA SER A 274 -6.83 -24.48 21.57
C SER A 274 -7.37 -23.09 21.28
N ILE A 275 -6.75 -22.34 20.35
CA ILE A 275 -7.19 -20.99 19.99
C ILE A 275 -8.50 -20.99 19.19
N TYR A 276 -8.56 -21.76 18.10
CA TYR A 276 -9.69 -21.75 17.17
C TYR A 276 -10.80 -22.76 17.53
N GLY A 277 -10.55 -23.64 18.50
CA GLY A 277 -11.46 -24.74 18.82
C GLY A 277 -11.33 -25.93 17.85
N LYS A 278 -11.91 -27.07 18.26
CA LYS A 278 -11.74 -28.35 17.55
C LYS A 278 -12.44 -28.41 16.19
N GLU A 279 -13.58 -27.73 16.07
CA GLU A 279 -14.42 -27.78 14.87
C GLU A 279 -13.79 -26.95 13.74
N ILE A 280 -13.53 -25.67 14.00
CA ILE A 280 -12.92 -24.74 13.05
C ILE A 280 -11.52 -25.22 12.60
N PHE A 281 -10.73 -25.76 13.54
CA PHE A 281 -9.42 -26.30 13.21
C PHE A 281 -9.51 -27.44 12.18
N LYS A 282 -10.44 -28.39 12.37
CA LYS A 282 -10.62 -29.52 11.46
C LYS A 282 -11.16 -29.11 10.09
N GLU A 283 -12.10 -28.17 10.06
CA GLU A 283 -12.73 -27.77 8.81
C GLU A 283 -11.80 -26.95 7.91
N ASN A 284 -11.00 -26.07 8.52
CA ASN A 284 -10.26 -25.05 7.78
C ASN A 284 -8.74 -25.24 7.88
N ILE A 285 -8.18 -25.40 9.09
CA ILE A 285 -6.72 -25.34 9.30
C ILE A 285 -6.05 -26.67 8.93
N ASP A 286 -6.68 -27.80 9.23
CA ASP A 286 -6.10 -29.12 8.96
C ASP A 286 -5.99 -29.39 7.46
N LYS A 287 -6.92 -28.85 6.66
CA LYS A 287 -6.94 -28.96 5.20
C LYS A 287 -5.89 -28.12 4.48
N LEU A 288 -5.23 -27.19 5.17
CA LEU A 288 -4.24 -26.30 4.55
C LEU A 288 -3.02 -27.07 4.04
N ASN A 289 -2.53 -26.64 2.88
CA ASN A 289 -1.27 -27.11 2.33
C ASN A 289 -0.09 -26.64 3.19
N LYS A 290 1.10 -27.23 2.99
CA LYS A 290 2.30 -26.86 3.75
C LYS A 290 2.66 -25.37 3.61
N THR A 291 2.51 -24.81 2.41
CA THR A 291 2.75 -23.39 2.12
C THR A 291 1.72 -22.49 2.79
N GLU A 292 0.44 -22.80 2.63
CA GLU A 292 -0.66 -22.03 3.25
C GLU A 292 -0.60 -22.06 4.78
N PHE A 293 -0.28 -23.21 5.36
CA PHE A 293 -0.08 -23.35 6.81
C PHE A 293 1.10 -22.50 7.30
N LYS A 294 2.17 -22.45 6.51
CA LYS A 294 3.33 -21.61 6.80
C LYS A 294 2.94 -20.13 6.78
N ASP A 295 2.28 -19.68 5.73
CA ASP A 295 1.84 -18.29 5.58
C ASP A 295 0.89 -17.88 6.72
N LEU A 296 -0.04 -18.77 7.12
CA LEU A 296 -0.90 -18.56 8.27
C LEU A 296 -0.07 -18.34 9.54
N CYS A 297 0.87 -19.23 9.84
CA CYS A 297 1.71 -19.12 11.03
C CYS A 297 2.57 -17.86 11.02
N GLU A 298 3.10 -17.43 9.86
CA GLU A 298 3.84 -16.17 9.74
C GLU A 298 2.96 -14.96 10.04
N ASN A 299 1.74 -14.94 9.54
CA ASN A 299 0.79 -13.85 9.78
C ASN A 299 0.37 -13.75 11.26
N LEU A 300 0.19 -14.89 11.94
CA LEU A 300 -0.25 -14.94 13.33
C LEU A 300 0.83 -14.51 14.35
N GLN A 301 2.11 -14.43 13.96
CA GLN A 301 3.20 -14.05 14.88
C GLN A 301 3.06 -12.62 15.43
N ASN A 302 2.37 -11.73 14.71
CA ASN A 302 2.16 -10.34 15.16
C ASN A 302 0.94 -10.21 16.09
N GLY A 303 0.21 -11.31 16.32
CA GLY A 303 -1.02 -11.34 17.10
C GLY A 303 -2.11 -12.11 16.37
N VAL A 304 -2.94 -12.83 17.13
CA VAL A 304 -4.08 -13.58 16.58
C VAL A 304 -5.24 -12.61 16.31
N PRO A 305 -5.67 -12.41 15.06
CA PRO A 305 -6.79 -11.55 14.75
C PRO A 305 -8.09 -12.21 15.23
N ILE A 306 -8.93 -11.42 15.91
CA ILE A 306 -10.24 -11.86 16.40
C ILE A 306 -11.31 -10.94 15.82
N ALA A 307 -12.46 -11.53 15.50
CA ALA A 307 -13.66 -10.81 15.11
C ALA A 307 -14.70 -10.91 16.22
N THR A 308 -15.22 -9.75 16.65
CA THR A 308 -16.37 -9.65 17.55
C THR A 308 -17.47 -8.88 16.82
N PRO A 309 -18.49 -9.57 16.28
CA PRO A 309 -19.60 -8.92 15.59
C PRO A 309 -20.33 -7.89 16.45
N VAL A 310 -21.01 -6.95 15.78
CA VAL A 310 -21.86 -5.97 16.48
C VAL A 310 -23.10 -6.70 17.02
N PHE A 311 -23.38 -6.52 18.32
CA PHE A 311 -24.48 -7.16 19.06
C PHE A 311 -24.39 -8.68 19.30
N ASP A 312 -23.51 -9.40 18.61
CA ASP A 312 -23.23 -10.84 18.82
C ASP A 312 -21.73 -11.06 19.05
N GLY A 313 -21.15 -10.22 19.90
CA GLY A 313 -19.72 -10.21 20.20
C GLY A 313 -19.32 -11.11 21.37
N ALA A 314 -18.01 -11.25 21.56
CA ALA A 314 -17.45 -11.94 22.71
C ALA A 314 -17.95 -11.36 24.03
N LYS A 315 -18.31 -12.24 24.96
CA LYS A 315 -18.73 -11.90 26.32
C LYS A 315 -17.52 -11.82 27.25
N GLU A 316 -17.73 -11.29 28.46
CA GLU A 316 -16.68 -11.18 29.47
C GLU A 316 -16.03 -12.52 29.82
N GLN A 317 -16.83 -13.60 29.86
CA GLN A 317 -16.34 -14.96 30.12
C GLN A 317 -15.38 -15.39 29.02
N ASP A 318 -15.73 -15.18 27.75
CA ASP A 318 -14.87 -15.51 26.60
C ASP A 318 -13.55 -14.73 26.64
N VAL A 319 -13.59 -13.44 27.00
CA VAL A 319 -12.37 -12.62 27.17
C VAL A 319 -11.49 -13.17 28.30
N THR A 320 -12.09 -13.58 29.41
CA THR A 320 -11.39 -14.15 30.56
C THR A 320 -10.75 -15.50 30.22
N GLU A 321 -11.45 -16.34 29.46
CA GLU A 321 -10.93 -17.60 28.95
C GLU A 321 -9.75 -17.38 28.00
N MET A 322 -9.84 -16.40 27.11
CA MET A 322 -8.76 -16.04 26.19
C MET A 322 -7.52 -15.51 26.92
N LEU A 323 -7.70 -14.68 27.96
CA LEU A 323 -6.58 -14.26 28.82
C LEU A 323 -5.91 -15.45 29.50
N ASN A 324 -6.71 -16.40 30.01
CA ASN A 324 -6.20 -17.61 30.65
C ASN A 324 -5.43 -18.50 29.65
N LEU A 325 -5.89 -18.57 28.39
CA LEU A 325 -5.22 -19.30 27.30
C LEU A 325 -3.87 -18.67 26.93
N ALA A 326 -3.72 -17.37 27.13
CA ALA A 326 -2.49 -16.62 26.91
C ALA A 326 -1.56 -16.59 28.14
N ASP A 327 -1.85 -17.37 29.19
CA ASP A 327 -1.13 -17.35 30.47
C ASP A 327 -1.11 -15.95 31.14
N LEU A 328 -2.18 -15.17 30.94
CA LEU A 328 -2.36 -13.82 31.49
C LEU A 328 -3.31 -13.79 32.70
N PRO A 329 -3.20 -12.78 33.58
CA PRO A 329 -4.11 -12.61 34.70
C PRO A 329 -5.54 -12.37 34.21
N LYS A 330 -6.50 -13.13 34.76
CA LYS A 330 -7.94 -13.06 34.43
C LYS A 330 -8.54 -11.66 34.59
N SER A 331 -7.96 -10.82 35.45
CA SER A 331 -8.39 -9.44 35.66
C SER A 331 -8.02 -8.49 34.52
N GLY A 332 -7.13 -8.89 33.60
CA GLY A 332 -6.54 -8.00 32.60
C GLY A 332 -5.61 -6.93 33.20
N GLN A 333 -5.23 -7.10 34.46
CA GLN A 333 -4.37 -6.17 35.19
C GLN A 333 -3.06 -6.83 35.61
N THR A 334 -1.97 -6.09 35.49
CA THR A 334 -0.65 -6.55 35.93
C THR A 334 0.11 -5.43 36.64
N TYR A 335 1.16 -5.79 37.36
CA TYR A 335 2.05 -4.80 37.94
C TYR A 335 2.95 -4.21 36.86
N LEU A 336 3.18 -2.90 36.99
CA LEU A 336 4.12 -2.16 36.18
C LEU A 336 5.22 -1.61 37.09
N TRP A 337 6.32 -1.19 36.48
CA TRP A 337 7.42 -0.48 37.11
C TRP A 337 7.59 0.87 36.42
N ASP A 338 7.88 1.91 37.19
CA ASP A 338 8.19 3.23 36.66
C ASP A 338 9.56 3.19 35.96
N GLY A 339 9.60 3.60 34.68
CA GLY A 339 10.83 3.63 33.88
C GLY A 339 11.89 4.57 34.44
N ARG A 340 11.48 5.63 35.14
CA ARG A 340 12.42 6.64 35.69
C ARG A 340 13.06 6.23 37.00
N THR A 341 12.26 5.69 37.92
CA THR A 341 12.72 5.37 39.28
C THR A 341 13.02 3.89 39.45
N GLY A 342 12.49 3.02 38.59
CA GLY A 342 12.54 1.57 38.74
C GLY A 342 11.60 1.03 39.82
N ASN A 343 10.81 1.89 40.49
CA ASN A 343 9.91 1.46 41.54
C ASN A 343 8.66 0.80 40.98
N LYS A 344 8.20 -0.25 41.64
CA LYS A 344 6.94 -0.93 41.32
C LYS A 344 5.75 -0.05 41.68
N PHE A 345 4.73 0.02 40.83
CA PHE A 345 3.48 0.72 41.19
C PHE A 345 2.74 -0.01 42.31
N ASP A 346 2.10 0.75 43.20
CA ASP A 346 1.40 0.24 44.39
C ASP A 346 0.22 -0.68 44.04
N ARG A 347 -0.45 -0.42 42.91
CA ARG A 347 -1.63 -1.16 42.45
C ARG A 347 -1.39 -1.73 41.05
N PRO A 348 -1.97 -2.90 40.74
CA PRO A 348 -1.93 -3.42 39.39
C PRO A 348 -2.73 -2.49 38.46
N VAL A 349 -2.27 -2.37 37.22
CA VAL A 349 -2.81 -1.47 36.20
C VAL A 349 -3.31 -2.31 35.03
N THR A 350 -4.41 -1.89 34.42
CA THR A 350 -4.89 -2.50 33.17
C THR A 350 -3.89 -2.21 32.05
N VAL A 351 -3.40 -3.27 31.42
CA VAL A 351 -2.48 -3.20 30.28
C VAL A 351 -3.08 -4.01 29.15
N GLY A 352 -2.83 -3.60 27.92
CA GLY A 352 -3.22 -4.38 26.77
C GLY A 352 -3.09 -3.62 25.47
N THR A 353 -3.71 -4.16 24.43
CA THR A 353 -3.60 -3.65 23.07
C THR A 353 -4.94 -3.05 22.66
N ILE A 354 -4.95 -1.76 22.38
CA ILE A 354 -6.12 -1.02 21.90
C ILE A 354 -5.85 -0.44 20.52
N TYR A 355 -6.84 -0.48 19.62
CA TYR A 355 -6.67 0.08 18.28
C TYR A 355 -6.85 1.60 18.28
N MET A 356 -5.79 2.32 17.91
CA MET A 356 -5.74 3.79 17.90
C MET A 356 -5.60 4.36 16.49
N LEU A 357 -6.33 5.45 16.23
CA LEU A 357 -6.36 6.17 14.97
C LEU A 357 -5.76 7.58 15.14
N LYS A 358 -4.97 8.01 14.15
CA LYS A 358 -4.57 9.42 13.99
C LYS A 358 -5.64 10.15 13.19
N LEU A 359 -6.20 11.23 13.74
CA LEU A 359 -7.18 12.04 13.04
C LEU A 359 -6.49 13.08 12.14
N HIS A 360 -7.16 13.51 11.07
CA HIS A 360 -6.69 14.58 10.19
C HIS A 360 -6.57 15.97 10.87
N HIS A 361 -6.91 16.07 12.16
CA HIS A 361 -6.76 17.29 12.93
C HIS A 361 -5.32 17.39 13.44
N LEU A 362 -4.44 17.86 12.56
CA LEU A 362 -3.03 18.03 12.81
C LEU A 362 -2.75 19.39 13.45
N VAL A 363 -1.76 19.45 14.32
CA VAL A 363 -1.38 20.72 14.98
C VAL A 363 -0.79 21.72 13.98
N GLU A 364 -0.03 21.24 13.00
CA GLU A 364 0.63 22.07 11.98
C GLU A 364 -0.36 22.85 11.10
N ASP A 365 -1.58 22.34 10.91
CA ASP A 365 -2.59 23.03 10.10
C ASP A 365 -3.39 24.08 10.92
N LYS A 366 -3.13 24.20 12.23
CA LYS A 366 -3.86 25.07 13.17
C LYS A 366 -3.01 26.18 13.80
N ILE A 367 -1.69 26.10 13.64
CA ILE A 367 -0.72 27.13 14.03
C ILE A 367 -0.40 27.90 12.76
#